data_AF-A0A534BQ44-F1
#
_entry.id   AF-A0A534BQ44-F1
#
_cell.length_a   1.000
_cell.length_b   1.000
_cell.length_c   1.000
_cell.angle_alpha   90.00
_cell.angle_beta   90.00
_cell.angle_gamma   90.00
#
_symmetry.space_group_name_H-M   'P 1'
#
loop_
_entity.id
_entity.type
_entity.pdbx_description
1 polymer ?
#
loop_
_entity_poly.entity_id
_entity_poly.type
_entity_poly.pdbx_seq_one_letter_code
_entity_poly.pdbx_strand_id
1 'polypeptide(L)'
;MNARYCACLGVKSGDCAGFGMSAKLASTALARRGAQGRGGPPPSRRRAPTLWNSGFLRNLFWDGRAHSLVEQAQGPLFAADEMANSRERLERELNIFRGVTLGCSQCHTPPLFTNDELEVTGIPNAPGLPFDPGGGGVAATREFLGAFRTPTLRNIARTAPYMHAGQLSSLTDVVRSYNDRPGHAVPPGVHLKIDWRMALHRPVLSEQDVQDVVAFMLTLTDETIAPEVPAQVPSGLPRCPFQ
;
A
#
# COMPACT_ATOMS: atom_id res chain seq x y z
N MET A 1 -26.17 13.01 -27.41
CA MET A 1 -25.71 11.82 -26.66
C MET A 1 -24.69 12.32 -25.64
N ASN A 2 -25.03 12.19 -24.36
CA ASN A 2 -24.48 12.99 -23.26
C ASN A 2 -23.06 12.58 -22.86
N ALA A 3 -22.07 13.44 -23.17
CA ALA A 3 -20.78 13.44 -22.51
C ALA A 3 -20.91 14.18 -21.17
N ARG A 4 -20.84 13.45 -20.06
CA ARG A 4 -20.75 14.05 -18.72
C ARG A 4 -19.27 14.32 -18.43
N TYR A 5 -18.85 15.56 -18.66
CA TYR A 5 -17.62 16.13 -18.14
C TYR A 5 -17.71 16.20 -16.60
N CYS A 6 -16.84 15.51 -15.87
CA CYS A 6 -16.61 15.80 -14.45
C CYS A 6 -15.67 17.00 -14.37
N ALA A 7 -16.21 18.16 -14.05
CA ALA A 7 -15.46 19.39 -13.84
C ALA A 7 -14.76 19.37 -12.48
N CYS A 8 -13.43 19.29 -12.50
CA CYS A 8 -12.59 19.74 -11.39
C CYS A 8 -12.58 21.27 -11.39
N LEU A 9 -13.38 21.94 -10.55
CA LEU A 9 -13.22 23.38 -10.29
C LEU A 9 -13.51 23.74 -8.83
N GLY A 10 -12.42 24.18 -8.18
CA GLY A 10 -12.28 25.09 -7.04
C GLY A 10 -13.44 25.35 -6.08
N VAL A 11 -13.20 25.06 -4.80
CA VAL A 11 -13.85 25.76 -3.67
C VAL A 11 -12.78 26.29 -2.72
N LYS A 12 -12.90 27.59 -2.43
CA LYS A 12 -12.08 28.41 -1.53
C LYS A 12 -12.36 28.07 -0.06
N SER A 13 -11.31 28.17 0.76
CA SER A 13 -11.25 28.58 2.18
C SER A 13 -12.45 28.29 3.10
N GLY A 14 -12.20 27.48 4.13
CA GLY A 14 -13.01 27.45 5.36
C GLY A 14 -13.11 26.07 5.98
N ASP A 15 -12.51 25.91 7.17
CA ASP A 15 -12.75 24.85 8.15
C ASP A 15 -12.23 23.42 7.89
N CYS A 16 -10.90 23.26 8.05
CA CYS A 16 -10.33 21.98 8.50
C CYS A 16 -10.30 21.95 10.03
N ALA A 17 -11.47 21.79 10.66
CA ALA A 17 -11.57 21.59 12.10
C ALA A 17 -11.23 20.14 12.48
N GLY A 18 -10.10 20.01 13.18
CA GLY A 18 -9.68 18.96 14.11
C GLY A 18 -10.39 17.61 14.09
N PHE A 19 -9.66 16.56 13.69
CA PHE A 19 -9.93 15.20 14.15
C PHE A 19 -8.65 14.56 14.66
N GLY A 20 -8.58 14.46 15.99
CA GLY A 20 -7.49 13.83 16.74
C GLY A 20 -7.36 12.35 16.39
N MET A 21 -6.16 11.98 15.97
CA MET A 21 -5.76 10.63 15.58
C MET A 21 -5.67 9.75 16.83
N SER A 22 -6.40 8.63 16.88
CA SER A 22 -6.25 7.62 17.93
C SER A 22 -5.60 6.37 17.38
N ALA A 23 -4.37 6.12 17.83
CA ALA A 23 -3.55 5.01 17.46
C ALA A 23 -4.04 3.68 18.09
N LYS A 24 -5.01 3.00 17.47
CA LYS A 24 -5.32 1.57 17.75
C LYS A 24 -4.30 0.59 17.13
N LEU A 25 -3.09 1.10 16.90
CA LEU A 25 -2.07 0.53 16.03
C LEU A 25 -1.50 -0.79 16.60
N ALA A 26 -1.40 -1.78 15.72
CA ALA A 26 -0.47 -2.91 15.72
C ALA A 26 -0.85 -4.31 16.28
N SER A 27 -1.89 -4.53 17.10
CA SER A 27 -2.06 -5.88 17.71
C SER A 27 -3.15 -6.79 17.14
N THR A 28 -4.03 -6.34 16.24
CA THR A 28 -5.22 -7.15 15.85
C THR A 28 -5.42 -7.40 14.35
N ALA A 29 -4.56 -6.88 13.47
CA ALA A 29 -4.90 -6.73 12.05
C ALA A 29 -4.25 -7.73 11.08
N LEU A 30 -3.45 -8.70 11.53
CA LEU A 30 -2.74 -9.60 10.60
C LEU A 30 -3.55 -10.80 10.09
N ALA A 31 -4.80 -10.96 10.52
CA ALA A 31 -5.46 -12.26 10.41
C ALA A 31 -6.85 -12.29 9.80
N ARG A 32 -7.41 -11.15 9.37
CA ARG A 32 -8.80 -11.18 8.88
C ARG A 32 -8.98 -11.40 7.39
N ARG A 33 -8.06 -11.03 6.49
CA ARG A 33 -8.25 -11.31 5.05
C ARG A 33 -6.93 -11.40 4.28
N GLY A 34 -6.45 -12.62 4.05
CA GLY A 34 -5.42 -12.85 3.02
C GLY A 34 -4.51 -14.05 3.21
N ALA A 35 -5.08 -15.21 3.51
CA ALA A 35 -4.55 -16.51 3.10
C ALA A 35 -5.77 -17.44 3.11
N GLN A 36 -6.08 -18.08 1.99
CA GLN A 36 -7.09 -19.15 1.99
C GLN A 36 -6.66 -20.18 3.04
N GLY A 37 -7.40 -20.26 4.16
CA GLY A 37 -7.21 -21.32 5.17
C GLY A 37 -6.98 -20.93 6.63
N ARG A 38 -7.00 -19.66 7.06
CA ARG A 38 -6.89 -19.34 8.51
C ARG A 38 -8.04 -18.46 8.99
N GLY A 39 -8.96 -19.06 9.75
CA GLY A 39 -9.86 -18.31 10.62
C GLY A 39 -9.02 -17.41 11.53
N GLY A 40 -9.49 -16.18 11.78
CA GLY A 40 -8.76 -15.22 12.61
C GLY A 40 -8.42 -15.81 13.99
N PRO A 41 -7.36 -15.33 14.65
CA PRO A 41 -6.96 -15.82 15.95
C PRO A 41 -8.11 -15.63 16.95
N PRO A 42 -8.20 -16.52 17.95
CA PRO A 42 -9.15 -16.35 19.03
C PRO A 42 -8.96 -14.97 19.68
N PRO A 43 -10.04 -14.35 20.20
CA PRO A 43 -9.95 -13.05 20.85
C PRO A 43 -8.88 -13.08 21.95
N SER A 44 -7.94 -12.12 21.89
CA SER A 44 -6.86 -12.02 22.87
C SER A 44 -7.44 -11.79 24.28
N ARG A 45 -6.73 -12.26 25.31
CA ARG A 45 -7.18 -12.18 26.71
C ARG A 45 -7.37 -10.75 27.23
N ARG A 46 -6.84 -9.73 26.54
CA ARG A 46 -6.86 -8.32 26.95
C ARG A 46 -7.08 -7.40 25.76
N ARG A 47 -7.82 -6.30 25.95
CA ARG A 47 -8.00 -5.26 24.92
C ARG A 47 -6.68 -4.56 24.61
N ALA A 48 -6.45 -4.21 23.34
CA ALA A 48 -5.30 -3.42 22.93
C ALA A 48 -5.41 -1.98 23.47
N PRO A 49 -4.40 -1.43 24.17
CA PRO A 49 -4.35 -0.02 24.54
C PRO A 49 -4.06 0.86 23.30
N THR A 50 -4.27 2.16 23.41
CA THR A 50 -3.84 3.12 22.38
C THR A 50 -2.31 3.22 22.35
N LEU A 51 -1.71 3.35 21.16
CA LEU A 51 -0.29 3.75 21.02
C LEU A 51 -0.11 5.27 21.08
N TRP A 52 -1.19 6.04 21.18
CA TRP A 52 -1.09 7.49 21.30
C TRP A 52 -0.42 7.80 22.64
N ASN A 53 0.64 8.60 22.62
CA ASN A 53 1.49 8.90 23.78
C ASN A 53 2.20 7.68 24.42
N SER A 54 2.17 6.49 23.81
CA SER A 54 2.84 5.30 24.39
C SER A 54 4.35 5.47 24.51
N GLY A 55 4.96 6.30 23.66
CA GLY A 55 6.38 6.65 23.73
C GLY A 55 6.79 7.41 24.99
N PHE A 56 5.86 7.96 25.77
CA PHE A 56 6.15 8.59 27.06
C PHE A 56 6.05 7.63 28.26
N LEU A 57 5.59 6.38 28.04
CA LEU A 57 5.44 5.39 29.10
C LEU A 57 6.77 4.70 29.37
N ARG A 58 7.08 4.51 30.66
CA ARG A 58 8.28 3.75 31.09
C ARG A 58 8.06 2.23 31.07
N ASN A 59 6.82 1.81 31.31
CA ASN A 59 6.41 0.41 31.28
C ASN A 59 5.21 0.27 30.35
N LEU A 60 5.22 -0.77 29.52
CA LEU A 60 4.26 -1.03 28.45
C LEU A 60 3.54 -2.36 28.71
N PHE A 61 2.42 -2.54 27.99
CA PHE A 61 1.36 -3.51 28.31
C PHE A 61 0.63 -3.23 29.63
N TRP A 62 -0.56 -3.81 29.78
CA TRP A 62 -1.40 -3.68 30.98
C TRP A 62 -0.74 -4.19 32.26
N ASP A 63 0.19 -5.14 32.17
CA ASP A 63 0.94 -5.70 33.29
C ASP A 63 2.35 -5.10 33.43
N GLY A 64 2.70 -4.10 32.61
CA GLY A 64 3.99 -3.43 32.67
C GLY A 64 5.19 -4.30 32.29
N ARG A 65 4.98 -5.46 31.66
CA ARG A 65 6.02 -6.47 31.41
C ARG A 65 7.09 -6.09 30.38
N ALA A 66 6.94 -4.97 29.69
CA ALA A 66 7.92 -4.49 28.72
C ALA A 66 8.40 -3.08 29.08
N HIS A 67 9.71 -2.86 29.05
CA HIS A 67 10.36 -1.62 29.47
C HIS A 67 10.81 -0.75 28.29
N SER A 68 10.52 -1.17 27.05
CA SER A 68 10.78 -0.41 25.84
C SER A 68 9.79 -0.74 24.72
N LEU A 69 9.59 0.17 23.78
CA LEU A 69 8.74 -0.07 22.60
C LEU A 69 9.26 -1.25 21.75
N VAL A 70 10.59 -1.45 21.72
CA VAL A 70 11.21 -2.55 21.00
C VAL A 70 10.84 -3.89 21.64
N GLU A 71 10.94 -3.99 22.97
CA GLU A 71 10.54 -5.18 23.72
C GLU A 71 9.03 -5.42 23.61
N GLN A 72 8.22 -4.36 23.68
CA GLN A 72 6.77 -4.44 23.51
C GLN A 72 6.37 -4.98 22.14
N ALA A 73 7.07 -4.57 21.07
CA ALA A 73 6.77 -5.00 19.70
C ALA A 73 6.96 -6.51 19.51
N GLN A 74 7.86 -7.17 20.25
CA GLN A 74 8.10 -8.61 20.10
C GLN A 74 6.90 -9.47 20.50
N GLY A 75 6.12 -9.04 21.50
CA GLY A 75 4.97 -9.81 22.00
C GLY A 75 3.93 -10.10 20.92
N PRO A 76 3.22 -9.08 20.39
CA PRO A 76 2.24 -9.25 19.33
C PRO A 76 2.80 -9.92 18.08
N LEU A 77 4.06 -9.61 17.74
CA LEU A 77 4.70 -10.06 16.53
C LEU A 77 4.78 -11.59 16.45
N PHE A 78 5.09 -12.26 17.57
CA PHE A 78 5.32 -13.71 17.64
C PHE A 78 4.24 -14.48 18.40
N ALA A 79 3.31 -13.81 19.08
CA ALA A 79 2.23 -14.49 19.81
C ALA A 79 1.26 -15.18 18.84
N ALA A 80 0.97 -16.47 19.10
CA ALA A 80 0.12 -17.31 18.25
C ALA A 80 -1.34 -16.83 18.20
N ASP A 81 -1.82 -16.14 19.24
CA ASP A 81 -3.14 -15.52 19.34
C ASP A 81 -3.17 -14.04 18.92
N GLU A 82 -2.07 -13.51 18.37
CA GLU A 82 -2.00 -12.15 17.82
C GLU A 82 -1.57 -12.17 16.35
N MET A 83 -0.31 -11.84 16.01
CA MET A 83 0.15 -11.80 14.61
C MET A 83 0.68 -13.15 14.12
N ALA A 84 1.00 -14.08 15.03
CA ALA A 84 1.40 -15.45 14.73
C ALA A 84 2.52 -15.61 13.69
N ASN A 85 3.52 -14.73 13.72
CA ASN A 85 4.67 -14.84 12.84
C ASN A 85 5.76 -15.76 13.42
N SER A 86 6.59 -16.32 12.55
CA SER A 86 7.91 -16.85 12.93
C SER A 86 9.01 -15.86 12.54
N ARG A 87 10.16 -15.97 13.19
CA ARG A 87 11.32 -15.11 12.91
C ARG A 87 11.83 -15.31 11.49
N GLU A 88 11.95 -16.57 11.08
CA GLU A 88 12.45 -16.97 9.76
C GLU A 88 11.53 -16.44 8.66
N ARG A 89 10.21 -16.45 8.90
CA ARG A 89 9.22 -15.95 7.96
C ARG A 89 9.32 -14.43 7.79
N LEU A 90 9.34 -13.68 8.88
CA LEU A 90 9.45 -12.21 8.83
C LEU A 90 10.76 -11.77 8.19
N GLU A 91 11.86 -12.43 8.53
CA GLU A 91 13.16 -12.16 7.93
C GLU A 91 13.13 -12.41 6.43
N ARG A 92 12.54 -13.52 5.99
CA ARG A 92 12.39 -13.82 4.56
C ARG A 92 11.50 -12.81 3.84
N GLU A 93 10.31 -12.52 4.35
CA GLU A 93 9.37 -11.54 3.77
C GLU A 93 10.03 -10.14 3.65
N LEU A 94 10.67 -9.68 4.72
CA LEU A 94 11.36 -8.39 4.75
C LEU A 94 12.56 -8.35 3.81
N ASN A 95 13.34 -9.43 3.74
CA ASN A 95 14.51 -9.52 2.88
C ASN A 95 14.13 -9.56 1.41
N ILE A 96 12.99 -10.13 1.03
CA ILE A 96 12.52 -10.06 -0.37
C ILE A 96 12.06 -8.63 -0.70
N PHE A 97 11.28 -8.00 0.19
CA PHE A 97 10.79 -6.64 -0.03
C PHE A 97 11.91 -5.58 -0.10
N ARG A 98 12.91 -5.71 0.78
CA ARG A 98 14.09 -4.81 0.85
C ARG A 98 15.24 -5.28 -0.02
N GLY A 99 15.17 -6.50 -0.52
CA GLY A 99 16.23 -7.14 -1.28
C GLY A 99 16.39 -6.50 -2.64
N VAL A 100 17.60 -6.61 -3.18
CA VAL A 100 17.94 -6.15 -4.53
C VAL A 100 17.16 -6.90 -5.62
N THR A 101 16.53 -8.05 -5.30
CA THR A 101 15.77 -8.87 -6.24
C THR A 101 14.51 -8.18 -6.76
N LEU A 102 13.75 -7.46 -5.92
CA LEU A 102 12.63 -6.63 -6.37
C LEU A 102 12.83 -5.14 -6.07
N GLY A 103 13.63 -4.78 -5.07
CA GLY A 103 14.02 -3.40 -4.82
C GLY A 103 12.84 -2.48 -4.54
N CYS A 104 11.69 -3.03 -4.10
CA CYS A 104 10.47 -2.26 -3.83
C CYS A 104 10.74 -1.11 -2.86
N SER A 105 11.58 -1.35 -1.85
CA SER A 105 11.95 -0.35 -0.85
C SER A 105 12.78 0.82 -1.38
N GLN A 106 13.25 0.79 -2.63
CA GLN A 106 13.98 1.91 -3.24
C GLN A 106 13.03 3.07 -3.59
N CYS A 107 11.76 2.76 -3.90
CA CYS A 107 10.71 3.76 -4.13
C CYS A 107 9.69 3.77 -2.97
N HIS A 108 9.37 2.61 -2.40
CA HIS A 108 8.44 2.47 -1.28
C HIS A 108 9.15 2.55 0.07
N THR A 109 9.69 3.72 0.38
CA THR A 109 10.47 3.96 1.61
C THR A 109 9.57 4.14 2.85
N PRO A 110 9.89 3.50 3.98
CA PRO A 110 9.20 3.74 5.26
C PRO A 110 9.36 5.21 5.72
N PRO A 111 8.42 5.75 6.53
CA PRO A 111 7.30 5.06 7.19
C PRO A 111 6.01 5.03 6.37
N LEU A 112 5.90 5.82 5.30
CA LEU A 112 4.70 5.89 4.46
C LEU A 112 4.73 4.89 3.30
N PHE A 113 5.83 4.17 3.11
CA PHE A 113 6.04 3.25 1.98
C PHE A 113 5.88 3.98 0.63
N THR A 114 6.48 5.17 0.54
CA THR A 114 6.57 6.00 -0.66
C THR A 114 7.67 7.05 -0.45
N ASN A 115 8.44 7.33 -1.50
CA ASN A 115 9.43 8.41 -1.58
C ASN A 115 8.83 9.73 -2.08
N ASP A 116 7.56 9.74 -2.50
CA ASP A 116 6.91 10.90 -3.09
C ASP A 116 7.58 11.41 -4.40
N GLU A 117 8.26 10.52 -5.12
CA GLU A 117 8.88 10.87 -6.40
C GLU A 117 8.02 10.40 -7.58
N LEU A 118 8.24 11.01 -8.74
CA LEU A 118 7.63 10.59 -10.00
C LEU A 118 8.52 9.54 -10.66
N GLU A 119 7.97 8.36 -10.89
CA GLU A 119 8.69 7.21 -11.44
C GLU A 119 8.09 6.78 -12.78
N VAL A 120 8.94 6.46 -13.75
CA VAL A 120 8.52 5.91 -15.05
C VAL A 120 8.73 4.40 -15.03
N THR A 121 7.69 3.66 -14.66
CA THR A 121 7.77 2.20 -14.49
C THR A 121 7.61 1.42 -15.79
N GLY A 122 7.06 2.06 -16.83
CA GLY A 122 6.79 1.42 -18.12
C GLY A 122 5.56 0.50 -18.12
N ILE A 123 4.72 0.55 -17.09
CA ILE A 123 3.47 -0.21 -17.05
C ILE A 123 2.46 0.38 -18.05
N PRO A 124 1.78 -0.45 -18.88
CA PRO A 124 0.81 0.04 -19.86
C PRO A 124 -0.46 0.51 -19.15
N ASN A 125 -1.24 1.32 -19.87
CA ASN A 125 -2.56 1.75 -19.41
C ASN A 125 -3.57 0.61 -19.46
N ALA A 126 -4.73 0.83 -18.85
CA ALA A 126 -5.84 -0.09 -18.99
C ALA A 126 -6.22 -0.29 -20.47
N PRO A 127 -6.56 -1.52 -20.87
CA PRO A 127 -6.96 -1.80 -22.24
C PRO A 127 -8.05 -0.85 -22.74
N GLY A 128 -7.85 -0.27 -23.92
CA GLY A 128 -8.81 0.65 -24.54
C GLY A 128 -8.75 2.11 -24.07
N LEU A 129 -7.87 2.44 -23.12
CA LEU A 129 -7.62 3.83 -22.73
C LEU A 129 -6.47 4.44 -23.56
N PRO A 130 -6.52 5.75 -23.87
CA PRO A 130 -5.43 6.46 -24.52
C PRO A 130 -4.18 6.51 -23.63
N PHE A 131 -3.04 6.85 -24.23
CA PHE A 131 -1.79 7.03 -23.47
C PHE A 131 -1.90 8.23 -22.52
N ASP A 132 -1.93 7.98 -21.20
CA ASP A 132 -1.76 8.98 -20.15
C ASP A 132 -0.29 9.45 -20.06
N PRO A 133 0.00 10.73 -20.33
CA PRO A 133 1.36 11.27 -20.29
C PRO A 133 1.91 11.45 -18.87
N GLY A 134 1.09 11.31 -17.82
CA GLY A 134 1.51 11.49 -16.43
C GLY A 134 2.16 12.85 -16.19
N GLY A 135 3.27 12.86 -15.42
CA GLY A 135 4.04 14.07 -15.12
C GLY A 135 4.53 14.84 -16.36
N GLY A 136 4.73 14.17 -17.49
CA GLY A 136 5.15 14.78 -18.75
C GLY A 136 4.09 15.70 -19.36
N GLY A 137 2.80 15.47 -19.06
CA GLY A 137 1.72 16.39 -19.45
C GLY A 137 1.71 17.69 -18.65
N VAL A 138 2.22 17.66 -17.41
CA VAL A 138 2.27 18.83 -16.51
C VAL A 138 3.54 19.64 -16.74
N ALA A 139 4.70 19.00 -16.73
CA ALA A 139 5.99 19.68 -16.88
C ALA A 139 6.35 19.97 -18.35
N ALA A 140 5.59 19.44 -19.32
CA ALA A 140 5.89 19.46 -20.75
C ALA A 140 7.29 18.93 -21.12
N THR A 141 7.91 18.13 -20.25
CA THR A 141 9.22 17.52 -20.50
C THR A 141 9.05 16.06 -20.89
N ARG A 142 9.82 15.63 -21.91
CA ARG A 142 9.86 14.23 -22.35
C ARG A 142 10.41 13.29 -21.26
N GLU A 143 11.14 13.83 -20.30
CA GLU A 143 11.74 13.04 -19.22
C GLU A 143 10.71 12.49 -18.24
N PHE A 144 9.61 13.21 -18.01
CA PHE A 144 8.53 12.76 -17.13
C PHE A 144 7.36 12.11 -17.90
N LEU A 145 7.51 11.84 -19.19
CA LEU A 145 6.47 11.19 -19.97
C LEU A 145 6.17 9.80 -19.41
N GLY A 146 4.91 9.56 -19.03
CA GLY A 146 4.48 8.34 -18.36
C GLY A 146 4.97 8.20 -16.91
N ALA A 147 5.43 9.29 -16.28
CA ALA A 147 5.86 9.28 -14.89
C ALA A 147 4.66 9.46 -13.96
N PHE A 148 4.55 8.60 -12.94
CA PHE A 148 3.51 8.68 -11.92
C PHE A 148 4.13 8.73 -10.54
N ARG A 149 3.47 9.43 -9.62
CA ARG A 149 3.88 9.49 -8.21
C ARG A 149 3.87 8.07 -7.62
N THR A 150 4.93 7.69 -6.92
CA THR A 150 4.96 6.45 -6.16
C THR A 150 3.85 6.46 -5.10
N PRO A 151 2.81 5.60 -5.20
CA PRO A 151 1.74 5.59 -4.21
C PRO A 151 2.21 5.00 -2.89
N THR A 152 1.55 5.39 -1.79
CA THR A 152 1.74 4.70 -0.50
C THR A 152 1.23 3.27 -0.58
N LEU A 153 1.93 2.34 0.07
CA LEU A 153 1.45 0.96 0.24
C LEU A 153 0.61 0.76 1.50
N ARG A 154 0.40 1.81 2.31
CA ARG A 154 -0.51 1.73 3.46
C ARG A 154 -1.94 1.52 2.97
N ASN A 155 -2.65 0.57 3.57
CA ASN A 155 -4.01 0.18 3.19
C ASN A 155 -4.17 -0.37 1.76
N ILE A 156 -3.08 -0.77 1.11
CA ILE A 156 -3.12 -1.22 -0.29
C ILE A 156 -4.09 -2.39 -0.50
N ALA A 157 -4.31 -3.25 0.50
CA ALA A 157 -5.26 -4.37 0.41
C ALA A 157 -6.74 -3.94 0.26
N ARG A 158 -7.06 -2.65 0.34
CA ARG A 158 -8.42 -2.09 0.29
C ARG A 158 -8.63 -1.14 -0.88
N THR A 159 -7.67 -1.03 -1.79
CA THR A 159 -7.68 -0.02 -2.86
C THR A 159 -7.64 -0.65 -4.25
N ALA A 160 -8.11 -1.89 -4.40
CA ALA A 160 -8.31 -2.45 -5.72
C ALA A 160 -9.35 -1.61 -6.51
N PRO A 161 -9.23 -1.50 -7.84
CA PRO A 161 -8.16 -2.03 -8.69
C PRO A 161 -6.86 -1.20 -8.60
N TYR A 162 -5.72 -1.79 -8.99
CA TYR A 162 -4.38 -1.25 -8.76
C TYR A 162 -3.80 -0.51 -9.99
N MET A 163 -2.73 0.23 -9.74
CA MET A 163 -2.00 1.10 -10.69
C MET A 163 -2.78 2.38 -11.05
N HIS A 164 -2.20 3.23 -11.90
CA HIS A 164 -2.75 4.56 -12.19
C HIS A 164 -4.06 4.54 -12.98
N ALA A 165 -4.30 3.47 -13.76
CA ALA A 165 -5.51 3.31 -14.57
C ALA A 165 -6.40 2.15 -14.10
N GLY A 166 -6.13 1.55 -12.94
CA GLY A 166 -6.93 0.44 -12.41
C GLY A 166 -6.85 -0.84 -13.25
N GLN A 167 -5.76 -1.05 -13.98
CA GLN A 167 -5.62 -2.12 -14.97
C GLN A 167 -5.29 -3.50 -14.38
N LEU A 168 -4.92 -3.57 -13.10
CA LEU A 168 -4.63 -4.82 -12.41
C LEU A 168 -5.64 -5.06 -11.28
N SER A 169 -6.21 -6.26 -11.23
CA SER A 169 -7.26 -6.62 -10.26
C SER A 169 -6.73 -7.13 -8.93
N SER A 170 -5.50 -7.64 -8.87
CA SER A 170 -4.93 -8.25 -7.66
C SER A 170 -3.50 -7.77 -7.37
N LEU A 171 -3.11 -7.79 -6.09
CA LEU A 171 -1.72 -7.52 -5.68
C LEU A 171 -0.75 -8.56 -6.26
N THR A 172 -1.20 -9.79 -6.47
CA THR A 172 -0.40 -10.83 -7.12
C THR A 172 -0.08 -10.43 -8.56
N ASP A 173 -1.04 -9.88 -9.31
CA ASP A 173 -0.81 -9.41 -10.68
C ASP A 173 0.15 -8.23 -10.70
N VAL A 174 0.08 -7.35 -9.69
CA VAL A 174 1.05 -6.25 -9.50
C VAL A 174 2.46 -6.79 -9.33
N VAL A 175 2.68 -7.70 -8.38
CA VAL A 175 4.01 -8.26 -8.12
C VAL A 175 4.54 -9.02 -9.33
N ARG A 176 3.70 -9.83 -9.98
CA ARG A 176 4.08 -10.54 -11.21
C ARG A 176 4.42 -9.60 -12.36
N SER A 177 3.72 -8.48 -12.51
CA SER A 177 4.06 -7.48 -13.52
C SER A 177 5.48 -6.92 -13.33
N TYR A 178 5.90 -6.69 -12.08
CA TYR A 178 7.27 -6.26 -11.78
C TYR A 178 8.31 -7.39 -11.92
N ASN A 179 7.90 -8.64 -11.70
CA ASN A 179 8.78 -9.81 -11.80
C ASN A 179 9.04 -10.24 -13.25
N ASP A 180 7.99 -10.29 -14.08
CA ASP A 180 8.04 -10.94 -15.39
C ASP A 180 8.40 -9.95 -16.51
N ARG A 181 8.05 -8.66 -16.34
CA ARG A 181 8.20 -7.63 -17.38
C ARG A 181 8.60 -6.26 -16.79
N PRO A 182 9.70 -6.16 -16.03
CA PRO A 182 10.12 -4.89 -15.48
C PRO A 182 10.43 -3.91 -16.62
N GLY A 183 9.79 -2.74 -16.67
CA GLY A 183 10.06 -1.69 -17.66
C GLY A 183 9.69 -2.00 -19.13
N HIS A 184 9.30 -3.23 -19.49
CA HIS A 184 9.20 -3.67 -20.89
C HIS A 184 7.76 -3.80 -21.43
N ALA A 185 6.76 -3.31 -20.69
CA ALA A 185 5.37 -3.40 -21.09
C ALA A 185 4.85 -2.13 -21.80
N VAL A 186 5.76 -1.26 -22.26
CA VAL A 186 5.45 -0.02 -22.97
C VAL A 186 4.80 -0.31 -24.34
N PRO A 187 3.70 0.38 -24.71
CA PRO A 187 3.08 0.21 -26.03
C PRO A 187 4.02 0.53 -27.20
N PRO A 188 3.90 -0.15 -28.37
CA PRO A 188 4.69 0.16 -29.55
C PRO A 188 4.56 1.63 -29.96
N GLY A 189 5.68 2.27 -30.32
CA GLY A 189 5.73 3.67 -30.76
C GLY A 189 5.80 4.71 -29.64
N VAL A 190 5.72 4.29 -28.37
CA VAL A 190 5.92 5.18 -27.22
C VAL A 190 7.35 5.01 -26.69
N HIS A 191 8.10 6.11 -26.63
CA HIS A 191 9.45 6.13 -26.08
C HIS A 191 9.45 6.79 -24.70
N LEU A 192 9.60 5.98 -23.66
CA LEU A 192 9.65 6.43 -22.26
C LEU A 192 11.08 6.34 -21.72
N LYS A 193 11.46 7.31 -20.89
CA LYS A 193 12.70 7.24 -20.09
C LYS A 193 12.43 6.39 -18.85
N ILE A 194 12.41 5.07 -19.02
CA ILE A 194 12.13 4.12 -17.95
C ILE A 194 13.18 4.26 -16.84
N ASP A 195 12.74 4.21 -15.59
CA ASP A 195 13.64 4.25 -14.45
C ASP A 195 14.61 3.06 -14.49
N TRP A 196 15.90 3.32 -14.29
CA TRP A 196 16.94 2.31 -14.38
C TRP A 196 16.72 1.13 -13.41
N ARG A 197 16.09 1.37 -12.26
CA ARG A 197 15.73 0.34 -11.26
C ARG A 197 14.75 -0.68 -11.85
N MET A 198 13.89 -0.23 -12.76
CA MET A 198 12.91 -1.03 -13.50
C MET A 198 13.48 -1.64 -14.79
N ALA A 199 14.63 -1.18 -15.26
CA ALA A 199 15.29 -1.75 -16.44
C ALA A 199 16.32 -2.85 -16.09
N LEU A 200 16.56 -3.10 -14.80
CA LEU A 200 17.53 -4.09 -14.36
C LEU A 200 16.96 -5.51 -14.52
N HIS A 201 17.68 -6.37 -15.25
CA HIS A 201 17.34 -7.80 -15.32
C HIS A 201 17.63 -8.48 -13.98
N ARG A 202 16.65 -9.21 -13.44
CA ARG A 202 16.72 -9.84 -12.11
C ARG A 202 16.22 -11.28 -12.15
N PRO A 203 16.65 -12.13 -11.20
CA PRO A 203 16.12 -13.48 -11.09
C PRO A 203 14.61 -13.47 -10.92
N VAL A 204 13.93 -14.29 -11.70
CA VAL A 204 12.49 -14.52 -11.59
C VAL A 204 12.20 -15.10 -10.21
N LEU A 205 11.31 -14.44 -9.46
CA LEU A 205 10.82 -14.92 -8.17
C LEU A 205 10.07 -16.23 -8.30
N SER A 206 10.18 -17.08 -7.28
CA SER A 206 9.30 -18.25 -7.17
C SER A 206 7.87 -17.80 -6.84
N GLU A 207 6.88 -18.66 -7.14
CA GLU A 207 5.50 -18.39 -6.76
C GLU A 207 5.32 -18.21 -5.25
N GLN A 208 6.15 -18.89 -4.45
CA GLN A 208 6.17 -18.70 -3.01
C GLN A 208 6.63 -17.27 -2.67
N ASP A 209 7.75 -16.79 -3.24
CA ASP A 209 8.25 -15.43 -2.99
C ASP A 209 7.22 -14.35 -3.37
N VAL A 210 6.48 -14.53 -4.48
CA VAL A 210 5.39 -13.64 -4.86
C VAL A 210 4.32 -13.56 -3.77
N GLN A 211 3.91 -14.72 -3.24
CA GLN A 211 2.91 -14.77 -2.16
C GLN A 211 3.41 -14.14 -0.87
N ASP A 212 4.70 -14.27 -0.56
CA ASP A 212 5.30 -13.69 0.64
C ASP A 212 5.39 -12.16 0.57
N VAL A 213 5.69 -11.61 -0.61
CA VAL A 213 5.63 -10.16 -0.84
C VAL A 213 4.19 -9.65 -0.73
N VAL A 214 3.22 -10.38 -1.27
CA VAL A 214 1.79 -10.05 -1.10
C VAL A 214 1.40 -10.12 0.37
N ALA A 215 1.79 -11.17 1.09
CA ALA A 215 1.53 -11.32 2.51
C ALA A 215 2.09 -10.13 3.32
N PHE A 216 3.33 -9.72 3.03
CA PHE A 216 3.92 -8.52 3.62
C PHE A 216 3.09 -7.26 3.34
N MET A 217 2.69 -7.02 2.09
CA MET A 217 1.87 -5.85 1.73
C MET A 217 0.50 -5.85 2.43
N LEU A 218 -0.09 -7.02 2.67
CA LEU A 218 -1.35 -7.13 3.41
C LEU A 218 -1.19 -6.69 4.88
N THR A 219 -0.01 -6.87 5.48
CA THR A 219 0.28 -6.38 6.85
C THR A 219 0.22 -4.86 6.98
N LEU A 220 0.30 -4.13 5.86
CA LEU A 220 0.23 -2.66 5.81
C LEU A 220 -1.21 -2.13 5.89
N THR A 221 -2.18 -3.01 6.13
CA THR A 221 -3.60 -2.65 6.21
C THR A 221 -4.00 -2.31 7.64
N ASP A 222 -4.49 -1.09 7.82
CA ASP A 222 -5.19 -0.68 9.01
C ASP A 222 -6.65 -1.19 8.95
N GLU A 223 -7.05 -1.95 9.97
CA GLU A 223 -8.42 -2.48 10.09
C GLU A 223 -9.31 -1.60 11.00
N THR A 224 -8.79 -0.48 11.50
CA THR A 224 -9.39 0.27 12.60
C THR A 224 -10.06 1.57 12.17
N ILE A 225 -9.89 2.01 10.91
CA ILE A 225 -10.49 3.24 10.39
C ILE A 225 -10.90 3.05 8.91
N ALA A 226 -12.10 2.54 8.68
CA ALA A 226 -12.87 2.94 7.51
C ALA A 226 -13.90 3.97 8.01
N PRO A 227 -13.88 5.23 7.53
CA PRO A 227 -15.00 6.13 7.79
C PRO A 227 -16.28 5.47 7.27
N GLU A 228 -17.37 5.52 8.03
CA GLU A 228 -18.67 5.11 7.50
C GLU A 228 -18.94 5.92 6.24
N VAL A 229 -19.10 5.22 5.11
CA VAL A 229 -19.41 5.88 3.85
C VAL A 229 -20.78 6.53 4.03
N PRO A 230 -20.89 7.87 3.99
CA PRO A 230 -22.16 8.52 4.25
C PRO A 230 -23.18 8.06 3.20
N ALA A 231 -24.44 7.92 3.62
CA ALA A 231 -25.52 7.50 2.74
C ALA A 231 -25.69 8.47 1.55
N GLN A 232 -25.34 9.75 1.75
CA GLN A 232 -25.41 10.82 0.77
C GLN A 232 -24.21 11.77 0.97
N VAL A 233 -23.68 12.32 -0.12
CA VAL A 233 -22.70 13.41 -0.03
C VAL A 233 -23.43 14.74 0.20
N PRO A 234 -22.81 15.73 0.88
CA PRO A 234 -23.44 17.04 1.15
C PRO A 234 -23.93 17.78 -0.10
N SER A 235 -23.37 17.46 -1.28
CA SER A 235 -23.79 18.03 -2.56
C SER A 235 -25.06 17.40 -3.15
N GLY A 236 -25.60 16.34 -2.56
CA GLY A 236 -26.76 15.60 -3.09
C GLY A 236 -26.48 14.76 -4.34
N LEU A 237 -25.22 14.71 -4.81
CA LEU A 237 -24.81 13.91 -5.97
C LEU A 237 -24.79 12.41 -5.64
N PRO A 238 -24.97 11.53 -6.64
CA PRO A 238 -24.80 10.09 -6.45
C PRO A 238 -23.35 9.76 -6.06
N ARG A 239 -23.18 8.75 -5.20
CA ARG A 239 -21.86 8.23 -4.83
C ARG A 239 -21.13 7.66 -6.05
N CYS A 240 -19.81 7.81 -6.13
CA CYS A 240 -19.03 7.18 -7.19
C CYS A 240 -19.20 5.64 -7.15
N PRO A 241 -19.46 5.00 -8.29
CA PRO A 241 -19.81 3.57 -8.35
C PRO A 241 -18.62 2.61 -8.14
N PHE A 242 -17.39 3.12 -8.01
CA PHE A 242 -16.21 2.31 -7.75
C PHE A 242 -15.90 2.31 -6.24
N GLN A 243 -16.48 1.34 -5.54
CA GLN A 243 -16.11 0.91 -4.19
C GLN A 243 -15.99 -0.61 -4.17
#